data_AF-A0A0N0T1W0-F1
#
_entry.id   AF-A0A0N0T1W0-F1
#
_cell.length_a   1.000
_cell.length_b   1.000
_cell.length_c   1.000
_cell.angle_alpha   90.00
_cell.angle_beta   90.00
_cell.angle_gamma   90.00
#
_symmetry.space_group_name_H-M   'P 1'
#
loop_
_entity.id
_entity.type
_entity.pdbx_description
1 polymer ?
#
loop_
_entity_poly.entity_id
_entity_poly.type
_entity_poly.pdbx_seq_one_letter_code
_entity_poly.pdbx_strand_id
1 'polypeptide(L)'
;MTRRQNFCPQLYWSAHPLDQQVPANYAVLLPWWAEVARGSGTRLYIGEALYKAGDPAQPAEWQDPAELSRHLTLAKEYPEVRGHVFFAAREVKADRIGAMARVVADHYQGSARTPR
;
A
#
# COMPACT_ATOMS: atom_id res chain seq x y z
N MET A 1 27.47 7.26 13.47
CA MET A 1 26.26 7.55 12.68
C MET A 1 25.78 6.27 12.02
N THR A 2 24.63 5.72 12.42
CA THR A 2 24.05 4.53 11.77
C THR A 2 23.30 4.98 10.52
N ARG A 3 23.69 4.51 9.32
CA ARG A 3 22.93 4.78 8.09
C ARG A 3 21.53 4.22 8.23
N ARG A 4 20.50 5.05 8.12
CA ARG A 4 19.12 4.59 8.01
C ARG A 4 18.88 4.13 6.58
N GLN A 5 18.65 2.84 6.40
CA GLN A 5 18.28 2.26 5.11
C GLN A 5 16.77 2.36 4.92
N ASN A 6 16.34 2.50 3.67
CA ASN A 6 14.93 2.42 3.29
C ASN A 6 14.74 1.18 2.43
N PHE A 7 13.61 0.49 2.62
CA PHE A 7 13.24 -0.66 1.80
C PHE A 7 11.78 -0.56 1.37
N CYS A 8 11.48 -0.99 0.15
CA CYS A 8 10.16 -0.87 -0.46
C CYS A 8 9.77 -2.16 -1.21
N PRO A 9 9.18 -3.16 -0.54
CA PRO A 9 8.68 -4.34 -1.22
C PRO A 9 7.44 -3.97 -2.05
N GLN A 10 7.32 -4.61 -3.21
CA GLN A 10 6.18 -4.41 -4.12
C GLN A 10 5.07 -5.40 -3.75
N LEU A 11 4.09 -4.96 -2.96
CA LEU A 11 2.95 -5.80 -2.55
C LEU A 11 1.81 -5.60 -3.55
N TYR A 12 2.00 -6.13 -4.76
CA TYR A 12 1.09 -5.92 -5.89
C TYR A 12 -0.03 -6.97 -5.97
N TRP A 13 -0.60 -7.32 -4.82
CA TRP A 13 -1.67 -8.29 -4.69
C TRP A 13 -2.82 -7.68 -3.91
N SER A 14 -4.03 -8.20 -4.12
CA SER A 14 -5.23 -7.76 -3.42
C SER A 14 -5.26 -8.30 -1.99
N ALA A 15 -5.99 -7.60 -1.13
CA ALA A 15 -6.30 -8.02 0.22
C ALA A 15 -7.54 -8.92 0.23
N HIS A 16 -7.40 -10.10 0.82
CA HIS A 16 -8.49 -11.04 1.03
C HIS A 16 -8.63 -11.38 2.53
N PRO A 17 -9.82 -11.79 2.99
CA PRO A 17 -9.99 -12.38 4.32
C PRO A 17 -8.98 -13.50 4.60
N LEU A 18 -8.48 -13.56 5.84
CA LEU A 18 -7.40 -14.50 6.22
C LEU A 18 -7.84 -15.97 6.24
N ASP A 19 -9.14 -16.25 6.24
CA ASP A 19 -9.71 -17.59 6.11
C ASP A 19 -9.71 -18.10 4.65
N GLN A 20 -9.37 -17.24 3.68
CA GLN A 20 -9.24 -17.62 2.28
C GLN A 20 -7.78 -17.96 1.91
N GLN A 21 -7.58 -19.11 1.24
CA GLN A 21 -6.27 -19.52 0.74
C GLN A 21 -5.94 -18.84 -0.60
N VAL A 22 -5.55 -17.56 -0.53
CA VAL A 22 -5.14 -16.78 -1.70
C VAL A 22 -3.62 -16.67 -1.76
N PRO A 23 -2.98 -17.12 -2.85
CA PRO A 23 -1.55 -16.91 -3.03
C PRO A 23 -1.19 -15.43 -2.97
N ALA A 24 -0.16 -15.11 -2.17
CA ALA A 24 0.35 -13.75 -2.03
C ALA A 24 -0.70 -12.71 -1.57
N ASN A 25 -1.67 -13.11 -0.74
CA ASN A 25 -2.61 -12.19 -0.11
C ASN A 25 -1.89 -11.02 0.58
N TYR A 26 -2.26 -9.78 0.24
CA TYR A 26 -1.71 -8.58 0.84
C TYR A 26 -1.79 -8.61 2.38
N ALA A 27 -2.91 -9.11 2.92
CA ALA A 27 -3.16 -9.19 4.35
C ALA A 27 -2.21 -10.15 5.10
N VAL A 28 -1.52 -11.03 4.38
CA VAL A 28 -0.48 -11.91 4.93
C VAL A 28 0.91 -11.31 4.73
N LEU A 29 1.18 -10.75 3.55
CA LEU A 29 2.50 -10.21 3.19
C LEU A 29 2.87 -8.96 4.01
N LEU A 30 1.90 -8.10 4.28
CA LEU A 30 2.14 -6.86 5.03
C LEU A 30 2.68 -7.13 6.46
N PRO A 31 2.00 -7.93 7.31
CA PRO A 31 2.55 -8.31 8.62
C PRO A 31 3.92 -8.98 8.54
N TRP A 32 4.14 -9.83 7.53
CA TRP A 32 5.44 -10.50 7.35
C TRP A 32 6.57 -9.50 7.12
N TRP A 33 6.37 -8.51 6.23
CA TRP A 33 7.38 -7.48 5.98
C TRP A 33 7.56 -6.53 7.17
N ALA A 34 6.49 -6.23 7.91
CA ALA A 34 6.60 -5.45 9.15
C ALA A 34 7.50 -6.18 10.17
N GLU A 35 7.37 -7.50 10.30
CA GLU A 35 8.22 -8.30 11.17
C GLU A 35 9.68 -8.29 10.72
N VAL A 36 9.95 -8.44 9.42
CA VAL A 36 11.31 -8.33 8.86
C VAL A 36 11.95 -6.97 9.17
N ALA A 37 11.17 -5.89 9.18
CA ALA A 37 11.66 -4.56 9.48
C ALA A 37 11.88 -4.29 10.99
N ARG A 38 11.19 -5.03 11.87
CA ARG A 38 11.17 -4.81 13.32
C ARG A 38 12.59 -4.83 13.90
N GLY A 39 12.93 -3.82 14.69
CA GLY A 39 14.24 -3.70 15.36
C GLY A 39 15.44 -3.42 14.43
N SER A 40 15.28 -3.47 13.10
CA SER A 40 16.39 -3.32 12.14
C SER A 40 16.88 -1.87 11.97
N GLY A 41 16.06 -0.89 12.36
CA GLY A 41 16.31 0.53 12.06
C GLY A 41 16.04 0.93 10.60
N THR A 42 15.60 -0.02 9.76
CA THR A 42 15.18 0.21 8.37
C THR A 42 13.80 0.87 8.33
N ARG A 43 13.58 1.81 7.40
CA ARG A 43 12.25 2.37 7.14
C ARG A 43 11.58 1.55 6.03
N LEU A 44 10.47 0.89 6.38
CA LEU A 44 9.65 0.14 5.45
C LEU A 44 8.64 1.06 4.77
N TYR A 45 8.58 1.04 3.44
CA TYR A 45 7.54 1.68 2.64
C TYR A 45 6.84 0.61 1.81
N ILE A 46 5.53 0.64 1.62
CA ILE A 46 4.84 -0.41 0.85
C ILE A 46 4.61 0.06 -0.58
N GLY A 47 5.06 -0.74 -1.55
CA GLY A 47 4.75 -0.53 -2.96
C GLY A 47 3.32 -0.98 -3.28
N GLU A 48 2.48 -0.05 -3.72
CA GLU A 48 1.06 -0.26 -4.03
C GLU A 48 0.82 -0.35 -5.53
N ALA A 49 0.06 -1.36 -5.97
CA ALA A 49 -0.25 -1.59 -7.39
C ALA A 49 -1.40 -0.73 -7.93
N LEU A 50 -1.27 0.60 -7.84
CA LEU A 50 -2.29 1.53 -8.35
C LEU A 50 -2.63 1.28 -9.83
N TYR A 51 -1.67 0.84 -10.64
CA TYR A 51 -1.89 0.55 -12.06
C TYR A 51 -2.94 -0.54 -12.32
N LYS A 52 -3.20 -1.42 -11.35
CA LYS A 52 -4.22 -2.48 -11.44
C LYS A 52 -5.63 -1.96 -11.17
N ALA A 53 -5.76 -0.87 -10.40
CA ALA A 53 -7.07 -0.34 -10.02
C ALA A 53 -7.84 0.14 -11.26
N GLY A 54 -9.00 -0.47 -11.50
CA GLY A 54 -9.86 -0.17 -12.65
C GLY A 54 -9.30 -0.61 -14.00
N ASP A 55 -8.26 -1.44 -14.04
CA ASP A 55 -7.82 -2.08 -15.29
C ASP A 55 -8.76 -3.28 -15.58
N PRO A 56 -9.49 -3.29 -16.71
CA PRO A 56 -10.42 -4.37 -17.05
C PRO A 56 -9.77 -5.76 -17.17
N ALA A 57 -8.44 -5.82 -17.33
CA ALA A 57 -7.70 -7.08 -17.36
C ALA A 57 -7.42 -7.66 -15.96
N GLN A 58 -7.77 -6.95 -14.88
CA GLN A 58 -7.52 -7.38 -13.50
C GLN A 58 -8.76 -8.00 -12.84
N PRO A 59 -8.57 -8.85 -11.81
CA PRO A 59 -9.65 -9.41 -10.99
C PRO A 59 -10.60 -8.38 -10.39
N ALA A 60 -11.75 -8.86 -9.90
CA ALA A 60 -12.86 -8.04 -9.39
C ALA A 60 -12.46 -7.15 -8.20
N GLU A 61 -11.53 -7.61 -7.36
CA GLU A 61 -11.00 -6.87 -6.22
C GLU A 61 -10.38 -5.55 -6.66
N TRP A 62 -9.69 -5.53 -7.80
CA TRP A 62 -9.08 -4.33 -8.36
C TRP A 62 -10.09 -3.39 -9.04
N GLN A 63 -11.35 -3.81 -9.18
CA GLN A 63 -12.44 -2.95 -9.65
C GLN A 63 -13.14 -2.22 -8.50
N ASP A 64 -12.85 -2.60 -7.24
CA ASP A 64 -13.35 -1.88 -6.07
C ASP A 64 -12.45 -0.66 -5.78
N PRO A 65 -12.97 0.58 -5.85
CA PRO A 65 -12.19 1.77 -5.54
C PRO A 65 -11.68 1.83 -4.10
N ALA A 66 -12.22 1.02 -3.19
CA ALA A 66 -11.77 0.95 -1.81
C ALA A 66 -10.59 -0.01 -1.57
N GLU A 67 -10.13 -0.77 -2.57
CA GLU A 67 -9.09 -1.79 -2.38
C GLU A 67 -7.78 -1.23 -1.81
N LEU A 68 -7.23 -0.19 -2.45
CA LEU A 68 -6.03 0.48 -1.97
C LEU A 68 -6.26 1.21 -0.64
N SER A 69 -7.47 1.70 -0.38
CA SER A 69 -7.79 2.30 0.92
C SER A 69 -7.77 1.26 2.04
N ARG A 70 -8.23 0.03 1.78
CA ARG A 70 -8.09 -1.09 2.73
C ARG A 70 -6.63 -1.44 3.00
N HIS A 71 -5.78 -1.43 1.97
CA HIS A 71 -4.34 -1.65 2.14
C HIS A 71 -3.73 -0.66 3.14
N LEU A 72 -4.01 0.64 2.96
CA LEU A 72 -3.52 1.70 3.86
C LEU A 72 -4.16 1.62 5.25
N THR A 73 -5.40 1.15 5.35
CA THR A 73 -6.08 0.95 6.63
C THR A 73 -5.37 -0.14 7.43
N LEU A 74 -5.10 -1.29 6.80
CA LEU A 74 -4.36 -2.38 7.44
C LEU A 74 -2.93 -1.96 7.79
N ALA A 75 -2.24 -1.23 6.90
CA ALA A 75 -0.87 -0.78 7.14
C ALA A 75 -0.74 0.14 8.37
N LYS A 76 -1.79 0.89 8.73
CA LYS A 76 -1.79 1.74 9.94
C LYS A 76 -1.62 0.93 11.24
N GLU A 77 -1.93 -0.37 11.22
CA GLU A 77 -1.76 -1.26 12.38
C GLU A 77 -0.29 -1.62 12.64
N TYR A 78 0.60 -1.35 11.67
CA TYR A 78 2.02 -1.72 11.73
C TYR A 78 2.91 -0.47 11.79
N PRO A 79 3.42 -0.07 12.97
CA PRO A 79 4.24 1.14 13.12
C PRO A 79 5.57 1.08 12.35
N GLU A 80 6.00 -0.10 11.93
CA GLU A 80 7.14 -0.31 11.05
C GLU A 80 6.90 0.27 9.65
N VAL A 81 5.65 0.31 9.18
CA VAL A 81 5.27 0.87 7.88
C VAL A 81 5.26 2.39 7.96
N ARG A 82 6.12 3.02 7.15
CA ARG A 82 6.40 4.47 7.18
C ARG A 82 5.74 5.25 6.05
N GLY A 83 5.08 4.56 5.13
CA GLY A 83 4.35 5.17 4.03
C GLY A 83 4.18 4.21 2.86
N HIS A 84 3.66 4.74 1.76
CA HIS A 84 3.28 3.99 0.58
C HIS A 84 3.89 4.63 -0.67
N VAL A 85 4.21 3.80 -1.66
CA VAL A 85 4.72 4.22 -2.98
C VAL A 85 3.80 3.64 -4.04
N PHE A 86 3.04 4.49 -4.73
CA PHE A 86 2.06 4.05 -5.72
C PHE A 86 2.69 3.89 -7.10
N PHE A 87 2.61 2.67 -7.65
CA PHE A 87 3.04 2.39 -9.01
C PHE A 87 1.83 2.39 -9.97
N ALA A 88 1.74 3.29 -10.97
CA ALA A 88 2.67 4.36 -11.30
C ALA A 88 2.01 5.76 -11.30
N ALA A 89 2.85 6.80 -11.39
CA ALA A 89 2.41 8.20 -11.37
C ALA A 89 1.36 8.53 -12.45
N ARG A 90 1.39 7.84 -13.60
CA ARG A 90 0.37 8.02 -14.64
C ARG A 90 -1.02 7.62 -14.16
N GLU A 91 -1.15 6.59 -13.32
CA GLU A 91 -2.43 6.18 -12.75
C GLU A 91 -2.90 7.04 -11.59
N VAL A 92 -2.00 7.76 -10.91
CA VAL A 92 -2.40 8.82 -9.97
C VAL A 92 -3.22 9.89 -10.70
N LYS A 93 -2.83 10.24 -11.93
CA LYS A 93 -3.57 11.21 -12.75
C LYS A 93 -4.80 10.61 -13.42
N ALA A 94 -4.69 9.38 -13.93
CA ALA A 94 -5.78 8.74 -14.67
C ALA A 94 -6.93 8.32 -13.76
N ASP A 95 -6.62 7.78 -12.57
CA ASP A 95 -7.53 7.38 -11.50
C ASP A 95 -8.87 6.81 -11.98
N ARG A 96 -8.80 5.76 -12.83
CA ARG A 96 -9.91 5.28 -13.68
C ARG A 96 -11.22 5.05 -12.94
N ILE A 97 -11.14 4.59 -11.70
CA ILE A 97 -12.30 4.25 -10.86
C ILE A 97 -12.36 5.10 -9.57
N GLY A 98 -11.51 6.11 -9.43
CA GLY A 98 -11.46 6.95 -8.22
C GLY A 98 -10.76 6.30 -7.01
N ALA A 99 -9.93 5.28 -7.23
CA ALA A 99 -9.22 4.57 -6.16
C ALA A 99 -8.18 5.47 -5.46
N MET A 100 -7.43 6.27 -6.23
CA MET A 100 -6.46 7.20 -5.66
C MET A 100 -7.15 8.39 -4.97
N ALA A 101 -8.23 8.92 -5.56
CA ALA A 101 -9.06 9.93 -4.92
C ALA A 101 -9.59 9.43 -3.56
N ARG A 102 -10.01 8.17 -3.48
CA ARG A 102 -10.44 7.54 -2.24
C ARG A 102 -9.30 7.41 -1.23
N VAL A 103 -8.12 6.96 -1.66
CA VAL A 103 -6.91 6.93 -0.81
C VAL A 103 -6.62 8.32 -0.22
N VAL A 104 -6.68 9.38 -1.03
CA VAL A 104 -6.46 10.74 -0.55
C VAL A 104 -7.51 11.12 0.48
N ALA A 105 -8.80 10.93 0.17
CA ALA A 105 -9.93 11.23 1.04
C ALA A 105 -9.81 10.56 2.43
N ASP A 106 -9.45 9.28 2.45
CA ASP A 106 -9.48 8.48 3.69
C ASP A 106 -8.17 8.58 4.49
N HIS A 107 -7.04 8.90 3.86
CA HIS A 107 -5.71 8.76 4.48
C HIS A 107 -4.81 10.00 4.43
N TYR A 108 -5.01 10.92 3.48
CA TYR A 108 -4.09 12.04 3.22
C TYR A 108 -4.75 13.41 3.37
N GLN A 109 -5.64 13.56 4.36
CA GLN A 109 -6.28 14.85 4.68
C GLN A 109 -5.36 15.83 5.44
N GLY A 110 -4.24 15.34 5.96
CA GLY A 110 -3.27 16.16 6.68
C GLY A 110 -2.35 16.94 5.73
N SER A 111 -1.98 18.16 6.10
CA SER A 111 -0.93 18.90 5.39
C SER A 111 0.39 18.13 5.42
N ALA A 112 1.06 18.07 4.26
CA ALA A 112 2.40 17.52 4.18
C ALA A 112 3.34 18.33 5.08
N ARG A 113 4.17 17.64 5.86
CA ARG A 113 5.22 18.32 6.65
C ARG A 113 6.29 18.83 5.69
N THR A 114 6.69 20.08 5.86
CA THR A 114 7.83 20.64 5.11
C THR A 114 9.06 19.79 5.36
N PRO A 115 9.81 19.39 4.31
CA PRO A 115 11.11 18.76 4.49
C PRO A 115 12.01 19.65 5.35
N ARG A 116 12.68 19.06 6.34
CA ARG A 116 13.71 19.74 7.14
C ARG A 116 15.08 19.32 6.65
#